data_AF-A0A839XKB1-F1
#
_entry.id   AF-A0A839XKB1-F1
#
_cell.length_a   1.000
_cell.length_b   1.000
_cell.length_c   1.000
_cell.angle_alpha   90.00
_cell.angle_beta   90.00
_cell.angle_gamma   90.00
#
_symmetry.space_group_name_H-M   'P 1'
#
loop_
_entity.id
_entity.type
_entity.pdbx_description
1 polymer ?
#
loop_
_entity_poly.entity_id
_entity_poly.type
_entity_poly.pdbx_seq_one_letter_code
_entity_poly.pdbx_strand_id
1 'polypeptide(L)'
;MRSESSEPEQPEGAEGAESASGRPPRPVLLTVALAAVVVVASLVAAVLLRPGDEHEAADGLSMPTPTAADGCGGGPCRVVASASVNGMTVELLAAERGSAGRLRAGGPASASVAEVAIGTMGVPLNQDSLRCKESATPVCLVRGPHDGGMVGELHVWQGDSWRSDQRPYFSDAGSVTLDDVDGDAVPEVVVVSHDCSDVDSVAACREAPVLAEVFDLSGGTVGCTGTYGSPGSLRGWPEVDVESYELMACS
;
A
#
# COMPACT_ATOMS: atom_id res chain seq x y z
N MET A 1 -37.66 56.63 24.87
CA MET A 1 -37.19 57.52 25.96
C MET A 1 -35.79 57.09 26.34
N ARG A 2 -34.83 58.04 26.23
CA ARG A 2 -33.55 58.22 26.98
C ARG A 2 -32.52 57.07 26.98
N SER A 3 -31.32 57.30 26.43
CA SER A 3 -30.14 57.96 27.08
C SER A 3 -29.53 57.04 28.15
N GLU A 4 -28.23 56.77 28.28
CA GLU A 4 -26.99 57.46 27.88
C GLU A 4 -25.79 56.49 28.12
N SER A 5 -24.70 56.74 27.39
CA SER A 5 -23.25 56.68 27.75
C SER A 5 -22.70 55.73 28.83
N SER A 6 -21.60 55.04 28.49
CA SER A 6 -20.26 55.27 29.09
C SER A 6 -19.20 54.26 28.64
N GLU A 7 -18.17 54.74 27.94
CA GLU A 7 -16.75 54.31 28.07
C GLU A 7 -16.21 54.78 29.45
N PRO A 8 -15.14 54.20 30.06
CA PRO A 8 -13.78 53.94 29.50
C PRO A 8 -13.26 52.52 29.87
N GLU A 9 -12.06 52.01 29.60
CA GLU A 9 -10.70 52.52 29.85
C GLU A 9 -9.68 51.54 29.20
N GLN A 10 -8.61 52.08 28.60
CA GLN A 10 -7.43 51.33 28.16
C GLN A 10 -6.53 51.00 29.36
N PRO A 11 -5.68 49.96 29.22
CA PRO A 11 -4.30 50.15 29.64
C PRO A 11 -3.32 50.06 28.47
N GLU A 12 -2.55 51.15 28.34
CA GLU A 12 -1.23 51.19 27.72
C GLU A 12 -0.29 50.20 28.44
N GLY A 13 0.43 49.40 27.65
CA GLY A 13 1.51 48.54 28.11
C GLY A 13 2.56 48.46 27.00
N ALA A 14 3.40 49.50 26.95
CA ALA A 14 4.59 49.56 26.13
C ALA A 14 5.68 48.67 26.73
N GLU A 15 6.35 47.88 25.88
CA GLU A 15 7.71 47.35 26.05
C GLU A 15 7.98 46.54 24.76
N GLY A 16 9.01 46.72 23.94
CA GLY A 16 10.22 47.50 24.00
C GLY A 16 11.07 46.90 22.87
N ALA A 17 11.21 47.63 21.77
CA ALA A 17 12.12 47.24 20.70
C ALA A 17 13.56 47.50 21.14
N GLU A 18 14.20 46.52 21.76
CA GLU A 18 15.66 46.50 21.89
C GLU A 18 16.27 45.82 20.68
N SER A 19 16.46 46.62 19.62
CA SER A 19 17.52 46.36 18.64
C SER A 19 18.86 46.57 19.34
N ALA A 20 19.30 45.58 20.12
CA ALA A 20 20.68 45.50 20.55
C ALA A 20 21.51 45.16 19.31
N SER A 21 22.13 46.19 18.72
CA SER A 21 23.26 46.06 17.79
C SER A 21 24.48 45.50 18.55
N GLY A 22 24.36 44.27 19.02
CA GLY A 22 25.46 43.47 19.53
C GLY A 22 26.17 42.86 18.33
N ARG A 23 27.39 43.32 18.06
CA ARG A 23 28.28 42.64 17.12
C ARG A 23 28.35 41.17 17.55
N PRO A 24 27.90 40.21 16.72
CA PRO A 24 27.85 38.82 17.15
C PRO A 24 29.25 38.41 17.60
N PRO A 25 29.36 37.71 18.74
CA PRO A 25 30.66 37.35 19.30
C PRO A 25 31.43 36.59 18.22
N ARG A 26 32.71 36.94 18.05
CA ARG A 26 33.64 36.34 17.07
C ARG A 26 33.50 34.82 16.91
N PRO A 27 33.30 33.99 17.96
CA PRO A 27 33.06 32.56 17.77
C PRO A 27 31.80 32.22 16.96
N VAL A 28 30.71 32.98 17.10
CA VAL A 28 29.46 32.76 16.35
C VAL A 28 29.64 33.08 14.86
N LEU A 29 30.37 34.15 14.56
CA LEU A 29 30.72 34.49 13.17
C LEU A 29 31.60 33.40 12.52
N LEU A 30 32.52 32.82 13.29
CA LEU A 30 33.36 31.72 12.82
C LEU A 30 32.55 30.45 12.54
N THR A 31 31.60 30.10 13.41
CA THR A 31 30.74 28.92 13.19
C THR A 31 29.81 29.08 11.99
N VAL A 32 29.22 30.27 11.80
CA VAL A 32 28.36 30.55 10.64
C VAL A 32 29.17 30.52 9.34
N ALA A 33 30.38 31.10 9.35
CA ALA A 33 31.28 31.05 8.21
C ALA A 33 31.70 29.61 7.88
N LEU A 34 32.04 28.80 8.89
CA LEU A 34 32.41 27.40 8.70
C LEU A 34 31.25 26.58 8.11
N ALA A 35 30.03 26.76 8.64
CA ALA A 35 28.84 26.08 8.13
C ALA A 35 28.54 26.45 6.67
N ALA A 36 28.66 27.74 6.31
CA ALA A 36 28.50 28.19 4.92
C ALA A 36 29.54 27.56 3.99
N VAL A 37 30.80 27.47 4.42
CA VAL A 37 31.88 26.83 3.64
C VAL A 37 31.60 25.34 3.42
N VAL A 38 31.11 24.63 4.44
CA VAL A 38 30.76 23.19 4.31
C VAL A 38 29.62 22.99 3.32
N VAL A 39 28.58 23.82 3.38
CA VAL A 39 27.45 23.76 2.42
C VAL A 39 27.93 24.01 1.00
N VAL A 40 28.73 25.06 0.78
CA VAL A 40 29.28 25.36 -0.56
C VAL A 40 30.19 24.24 -1.05
N ALA A 41 31.06 23.69 -0.20
CA ALA A 41 31.94 22.58 -0.57
C ALA A 41 31.15 21.32 -0.95
N SER A 42 30.07 21.01 -0.24
CA SER A 42 29.22 19.86 -0.56
C SER A 42 28.47 20.02 -1.88
N LEU A 43 27.99 21.23 -2.20
CA LEU A 43 27.36 21.53 -3.50
C LEU A 43 28.38 21.45 -4.64
N VAL A 44 29.60 21.97 -4.44
CA VAL A 44 30.69 21.88 -5.42
C VAL A 44 31.10 20.43 -5.65
N ALA A 45 31.24 19.63 -4.59
CA ALA A 45 31.54 18.20 -4.71
C ALA A 45 30.42 17.45 -5.47
N ALA A 46 29.15 17.76 -5.20
CA ALA A 46 28.03 17.17 -5.92
C ALA A 46 28.00 17.54 -7.42
N VAL A 47 28.42 18.76 -7.78
CA VAL A 47 28.52 19.20 -9.18
C VAL A 47 29.75 18.58 -9.88
N LEU A 48 30.89 18.49 -9.20
CA LEU A 48 32.11 17.88 -9.74
C LEU A 48 32.02 16.35 -9.87
N LEU A 49 31.27 15.70 -8.97
CA LEU A 49 31.02 14.25 -9.02
C LEU A 49 29.84 13.88 -9.90
N ARG A 50 29.17 14.86 -10.53
CA ARG A 50 28.12 14.60 -11.50
C ARG A 50 28.80 14.04 -12.75
N PRO A 51 28.66 12.74 -13.07
CA PRO A 51 29.25 12.19 -14.27
C PRO A 51 28.63 12.91 -15.47
N GLY A 52 29.47 13.46 -16.35
CA GLY A 52 28.98 14.01 -17.60
C GLY A 52 28.35 12.91 -18.43
N ASP A 53 27.18 13.17 -19.00
CA ASP A 53 26.59 12.34 -20.05
C ASP A 53 27.44 12.48 -21.32
N GLU A 54 28.63 11.87 -21.32
CA GLU A 54 29.44 11.68 -22.51
C GLU A 54 29.12 10.30 -23.08
N HIS A 55 28.29 10.30 -24.13
CA HIS A 55 28.09 9.15 -25.00
C HIS A 55 29.42 8.86 -25.73
N GLU A 56 30.24 7.98 -25.17
CA GLU A 56 31.39 7.42 -25.86
C GLU A 56 31.33 5.89 -25.81
N ALA A 57 31.14 5.29 -26.98
CA ALA A 57 31.18 3.84 -27.16
C ALA A 57 32.62 3.36 -27.04
N ALA A 58 32.92 2.55 -26.02
CA ALA A 58 34.15 1.77 -25.97
C ALA A 58 33.96 0.46 -25.20
N ASP A 59 34.63 -0.56 -25.74
CA ASP A 59 34.60 -1.98 -25.46
C ASP A 59 35.05 -2.37 -24.05
N GLY A 60 34.37 -3.39 -23.50
CA GLY A 60 34.92 -4.38 -22.58
C GLY A 60 35.49 -3.92 -21.24
N LEU A 61 34.64 -3.84 -20.21
CA LEU A 61 34.87 -4.35 -18.85
C LEU A 61 33.49 -4.53 -18.19
N SER A 62 33.25 -5.70 -17.59
CA SER A 62 31.97 -6.08 -16.99
C SER A 62 31.42 -5.02 -16.04
N MET A 63 30.40 -4.29 -16.48
CA MET A 63 29.51 -3.54 -15.61
C MET A 63 28.70 -4.53 -14.78
N PRO A 64 28.38 -4.24 -13.50
CA PRO A 64 27.35 -4.99 -12.81
C PRO A 64 26.09 -4.85 -13.66
N THR A 65 25.55 -5.97 -14.14
CA THR A 65 24.23 -6.00 -14.75
C THR A 65 23.29 -5.27 -13.78
N PRO A 66 22.56 -4.21 -14.18
CA PRO A 66 21.46 -3.74 -13.35
C PRO A 66 20.59 -4.96 -13.16
N THR A 67 20.59 -5.48 -11.95
CA THR A 67 19.83 -6.66 -11.62
C THR A 67 18.40 -6.28 -12.00
N ALA A 68 17.60 -7.22 -12.49
CA ALA A 68 16.16 -7.00 -12.67
C ALA A 68 15.43 -6.59 -11.36
N ALA A 69 16.17 -6.29 -10.29
CA ALA A 69 15.80 -6.09 -8.90
C ALA A 69 15.23 -4.70 -8.55
N ASP A 70 15.41 -3.67 -9.38
CA ASP A 70 14.99 -2.31 -9.02
C ASP A 70 13.80 -1.75 -9.84
N GLY A 71 13.33 -2.51 -10.84
CA GLY A 71 12.33 -2.05 -11.81
C GLY A 71 11.01 -2.82 -11.77
N CYS A 72 9.94 -2.18 -12.22
CA CYS A 72 8.63 -2.78 -12.42
C CYS A 72 8.43 -2.93 -13.94
N GLY A 73 8.84 -4.08 -14.49
CA GLY A 73 8.68 -4.35 -15.93
C GLY A 73 9.55 -3.48 -16.86
N GLY A 74 10.78 -3.17 -16.46
CA GLY A 74 11.74 -2.42 -17.29
C GLY A 74 11.75 -0.89 -17.09
N GLY A 75 10.87 -0.35 -16.25
CA GLY A 75 10.86 1.05 -15.83
C GLY A 75 10.94 1.22 -14.29
N PRO A 76 11.05 2.44 -13.77
CA PRO A 76 11.11 2.69 -12.34
C PRO A 76 9.80 2.30 -11.65
N CYS A 77 9.92 1.66 -10.49
CA CYS A 77 8.78 1.43 -9.62
C CYS A 77 8.41 2.71 -8.85
N ARG A 78 7.11 3.02 -8.76
CA ARG A 78 6.58 4.05 -7.85
C ARG A 78 5.70 3.41 -6.80
N VAL A 79 5.71 3.96 -5.58
CA VAL A 79 4.75 3.57 -4.54
C VAL A 79 3.36 4.02 -4.99
N VAL A 80 2.42 3.08 -5.07
CA VAL A 80 1.01 3.34 -5.41
C VAL A 80 0.08 3.18 -4.22
N ALA A 81 0.44 2.34 -3.25
CA ALA A 81 -0.28 2.18 -2.00
C ALA A 81 0.69 1.90 -0.84
N SER A 82 0.28 2.22 0.38
CA SER A 82 1.04 1.91 1.60
C SER A 82 0.07 1.49 2.70
N ALA A 83 0.49 0.54 3.51
CA ALA A 83 -0.22 0.07 4.70
C ALA A 83 0.77 -0.12 5.85
N SER A 84 0.27 -0.17 7.08
CA SER A 84 1.05 -0.55 8.25
C SER A 84 0.48 -1.84 8.82
N VAL A 85 1.35 -2.80 9.13
CA VAL A 85 0.98 -4.08 9.76
C VAL A 85 2.01 -4.40 10.83
N ASN A 86 1.56 -4.57 12.08
CA ASN A 86 2.42 -4.83 13.24
C ASN A 86 3.60 -3.83 13.38
N GLY A 87 3.37 -2.56 13.05
CA GLY A 87 4.39 -1.50 13.08
C GLY A 87 5.37 -1.50 11.88
N MET A 88 5.23 -2.43 10.93
CA MET A 88 5.98 -2.47 9.69
C MET A 88 5.23 -1.74 8.57
N THR A 89 5.88 -0.80 7.89
CA THR A 89 5.35 -0.22 6.66
C THR A 89 5.50 -1.21 5.51
N VAL A 90 4.38 -1.48 4.83
CA VAL A 90 4.30 -2.26 3.60
C VAL A 90 3.88 -1.32 2.47
N GLU A 91 4.60 -1.36 1.37
CA GLU A 91 4.36 -0.53 0.20
C GLU A 91 4.12 -1.41 -1.02
N LEU A 92 3.04 -1.11 -1.73
CA LEU A 92 2.81 -1.64 -3.07
C LEU A 92 3.46 -0.68 -4.05
N LEU A 93 4.44 -1.18 -4.79
CA LEU A 93 5.03 -0.48 -5.91
C LEU A 93 4.47 -1.00 -7.22
N ALA A 94 4.33 -0.12 -8.21
CA ALA A 94 3.92 -0.53 -9.53
C ALA A 94 4.62 0.27 -10.65
N ALA A 95 4.64 -0.33 -11.84
CA ALA A 95 5.05 0.33 -13.07
C ALA A 95 4.10 1.47 -13.45
N GLU A 96 4.51 2.28 -14.42
CA GLU A 96 3.60 3.19 -15.07
C GLU A 96 2.44 2.40 -15.73
N ARG A 97 1.19 2.75 -15.37
CA ARG A 97 -0.07 2.04 -15.70
C ARG A 97 -0.39 0.79 -14.86
N GLY A 98 0.45 0.42 -13.89
CA GLY A 98 0.10 -0.62 -12.91
C GLY A 98 0.29 -2.07 -13.37
N SER A 99 0.92 -2.32 -14.52
CA SER A 99 1.02 -3.65 -15.18
C SER A 99 2.11 -4.58 -14.64
N ALA A 100 2.92 -4.13 -13.70
CA ALA A 100 3.90 -4.94 -12.99
C ALA A 100 4.01 -4.36 -11.58
N GLY A 101 3.97 -5.21 -10.57
CA GLY A 101 3.91 -4.78 -9.18
C GLY A 101 4.94 -5.48 -8.31
N ARG A 102 5.34 -4.82 -7.24
CA ARG A 102 6.20 -5.38 -6.19
C ARG A 102 5.63 -4.99 -4.83
N LEU A 103 5.66 -5.90 -3.87
CA LEU A 103 5.40 -5.61 -2.47
C LEU A 103 6.73 -5.41 -1.76
N ARG A 104 6.91 -4.27 -1.10
CA ARG A 104 8.11 -3.94 -0.31
C ARG A 104 7.73 -3.74 1.13
N ALA A 105 8.49 -4.28 2.08
CA ALA A 105 8.29 -3.93 3.47
C ALA A 105 9.60 -3.81 4.25
N GLY A 106 9.58 -2.90 5.22
CA GLY A 106 10.76 -2.48 5.98
C GLY A 106 11.42 -1.22 5.43
N GLY A 107 12.53 -0.81 6.04
CA GLY A 107 13.25 0.40 5.65
C GLY A 107 14.07 0.21 4.36
N PRO A 108 14.47 1.29 3.66
CA PRO A 108 15.17 1.21 2.37
C PRO A 108 16.42 0.34 2.33
N ALA A 109 17.09 0.12 3.48
CA ALA A 109 18.32 -0.68 3.59
C ALA A 109 18.10 -2.16 3.97
N SER A 110 16.89 -2.56 4.36
CA SER A 110 16.56 -3.90 4.83
C SER A 110 15.21 -4.38 4.30
N ALA A 111 14.77 -3.81 3.18
CA ALA A 111 13.45 -4.06 2.67
C ALA A 111 13.40 -5.45 2.02
N SER A 112 12.47 -6.28 2.46
CA SER A 112 12.11 -7.48 1.72
C SER A 112 11.21 -7.07 0.55
N VAL A 113 11.41 -7.71 -0.61
CA VAL A 113 10.67 -7.43 -1.83
C VAL A 113 10.10 -8.73 -2.39
N ALA A 114 8.80 -8.75 -2.68
CA ALA A 114 8.12 -9.82 -3.38
C ALA A 114 7.53 -9.30 -4.70
N GLU A 115 7.54 -10.12 -5.75
CA GLU A 115 6.82 -9.82 -6.99
C GLU A 115 5.31 -9.94 -6.73
N VAL A 116 4.52 -9.12 -7.42
CA VAL A 116 3.06 -9.22 -7.46
C VAL A 116 2.67 -9.74 -8.84
N ALA A 117 2.21 -10.98 -8.90
CA ALA A 117 1.87 -11.66 -10.14
C ALA A 117 0.62 -11.07 -10.81
N ILE A 118 -0.37 -10.60 -10.04
CA ILE A 118 -1.64 -10.11 -10.62
C ILE A 118 -1.45 -8.88 -11.52
N GLY A 119 -0.42 -8.07 -11.29
CA GLY A 119 -0.07 -6.96 -12.18
C GLY A 119 0.25 -7.45 -13.59
N THR A 120 0.97 -8.58 -13.72
CA THR A 120 1.33 -9.17 -15.02
C THR A 120 0.13 -9.76 -15.77
N MET A 121 -0.97 -10.04 -15.05
CA MET A 121 -2.26 -10.41 -15.64
C MET A 121 -3.05 -9.19 -16.15
N GLY A 122 -2.50 -7.97 -16.06
CA GLY A 122 -3.15 -6.74 -16.50
C GLY A 122 -4.06 -6.12 -15.45
N VAL A 123 -3.97 -6.55 -14.18
CA VAL A 123 -4.71 -5.92 -13.09
C VAL A 123 -4.10 -4.54 -12.79
N PRO A 124 -4.87 -3.44 -12.87
CA PRO A 124 -4.34 -2.10 -12.62
C PRO A 124 -4.13 -1.86 -11.12
N LEU A 125 -2.87 -1.80 -10.69
CA LEU A 125 -2.50 -1.53 -9.30
C LEU A 125 -2.55 -0.02 -8.97
N ASN A 126 -3.27 0.33 -7.90
CA ASN A 126 -3.48 1.71 -7.44
C ASN A 126 -3.56 1.81 -5.90
N GLN A 127 -3.96 2.96 -5.34
CA GLN A 127 -3.99 3.17 -3.88
C GLN A 127 -4.94 2.24 -3.12
N ASP A 128 -5.96 1.68 -3.78
CA ASP A 128 -6.94 0.78 -3.20
C ASP A 128 -6.55 -0.70 -3.34
N SER A 129 -5.44 -0.97 -4.02
CA SER A 129 -5.00 -2.34 -4.30
C SER A 129 -4.36 -3.04 -3.12
N LEU A 130 -3.92 -2.32 -2.08
CA LEU A 130 -3.27 -2.94 -0.92
C LEU A 130 -4.19 -2.93 0.30
N ARG A 131 -4.43 -4.11 0.88
CA ARG A 131 -5.11 -4.30 2.17
C ARG A 131 -4.26 -5.21 3.04
N CYS A 132 -3.94 -4.79 4.24
CA CYS A 132 -3.22 -5.62 5.21
C CYS A 132 -4.03 -5.71 6.49
N LYS A 133 -3.96 -6.86 7.17
CA LYS A 133 -4.59 -7.09 8.47
C LYS A 133 -3.52 -7.32 9.52
N GLU A 134 -3.74 -6.77 10.70
CA GLU A 134 -2.93 -7.05 11.88
C GLU A 134 -3.27 -8.45 12.38
N SER A 135 -2.23 -9.25 12.62
CA SER A 135 -2.34 -10.67 12.98
C SER A 135 -1.01 -11.16 13.54
N ALA A 136 -0.99 -12.35 14.15
CA ALA A 136 0.25 -12.92 14.68
C ALA A 136 1.33 -13.09 13.58
N THR A 137 0.89 -13.46 12.37
CA THR A 137 1.71 -13.47 11.15
C THR A 137 1.20 -12.38 10.22
N PRO A 138 1.96 -11.32 9.91
CA PRO A 138 1.50 -10.25 9.01
C PRO A 138 1.01 -10.78 7.66
N VAL A 139 -0.17 -10.34 7.22
CA VAL A 139 -0.79 -10.71 5.95
C VAL A 139 -1.22 -9.47 5.17
N CYS A 140 -0.95 -9.46 3.88
CA CYS A 140 -1.42 -8.45 2.95
C CYS A 140 -2.05 -9.10 1.72
N LEU A 141 -3.20 -8.60 1.31
CA LEU A 141 -3.89 -8.90 0.07
C LEU A 141 -3.62 -7.76 -0.92
N VAL A 142 -3.05 -8.11 -2.07
CA VAL A 142 -2.96 -7.22 -3.22
C VAL A 142 -4.12 -7.56 -4.15
N ARG A 143 -4.98 -6.60 -4.48
CA ARG A 143 -6.19 -6.84 -5.28
C ARG A 143 -6.45 -5.76 -6.32
N GLY A 144 -7.26 -6.08 -7.31
CA GLY A 144 -7.75 -5.10 -8.28
C GLY A 144 -8.72 -5.68 -9.29
N PRO A 145 -9.37 -4.82 -10.09
CA PRO A 145 -10.36 -5.24 -11.05
C PRO A 145 -9.73 -6.06 -12.18
N HIS A 146 -10.39 -7.13 -12.60
CA HIS A 146 -9.97 -7.99 -13.70
C HIS A 146 -11.19 -8.66 -14.36
N ASP A 147 -11.30 -8.62 -15.68
CA ASP A 147 -12.35 -9.31 -16.46
C ASP A 147 -13.80 -9.11 -15.95
N GLY A 148 -14.10 -7.91 -15.42
CA GLY A 148 -15.41 -7.55 -14.88
C GLY A 148 -15.67 -8.00 -13.44
N GLY A 149 -14.69 -8.63 -12.80
CA GLY A 149 -14.68 -8.99 -11.38
C GLY A 149 -13.49 -8.37 -10.63
N MET A 150 -13.05 -9.05 -9.57
CA MET A 150 -11.93 -8.69 -8.71
C MET A 150 -10.97 -9.89 -8.63
N VAL A 151 -9.67 -9.64 -8.81
CA VAL A 151 -8.60 -10.61 -8.51
C VAL A 151 -7.86 -10.15 -7.27
N GLY A 152 -7.51 -11.09 -6.39
CA GLY A 152 -6.62 -10.89 -5.25
C GLY A 152 -5.44 -11.88 -5.26
N GLU A 153 -4.32 -11.46 -4.70
CA GLU A 153 -3.13 -12.26 -4.43
C GLU A 153 -2.70 -12.04 -2.99
N LEU A 154 -2.48 -13.16 -2.30
CA LEU A 154 -2.15 -13.17 -0.88
C LEU A 154 -0.62 -13.15 -0.70
N HIS A 155 -0.15 -12.25 0.16
CA HIS A 155 1.22 -12.20 0.62
C HIS A 155 1.27 -12.39 2.14
N VAL A 156 2.08 -13.35 2.57
CA VAL A 156 2.26 -13.70 3.98
C VAL A 156 3.71 -13.47 4.39
N TRP A 157 3.93 -12.88 5.56
CA TRP A 157 5.26 -12.75 6.13
C TRP A 157 5.75 -14.11 6.67
N GLN A 158 6.82 -14.65 6.10
CA GLN A 158 7.37 -15.95 6.48
C GLN A 158 8.88 -15.84 6.71
N GLY A 159 9.30 -16.10 7.96
CA GLY A 159 10.68 -15.89 8.41
C GLY A 159 11.04 -14.41 8.35
N ASP A 160 11.83 -14.03 7.35
CA ASP A 160 12.32 -12.67 7.12
C ASP A 160 11.91 -12.10 5.75
N SER A 161 10.90 -12.69 5.10
CA SER A 161 10.48 -12.30 3.74
C SER A 161 8.97 -12.42 3.52
N TRP A 162 8.41 -11.57 2.67
CA TRP A 162 7.09 -11.78 2.09
C TRP A 162 7.12 -12.91 1.08
N ARG A 163 6.11 -13.78 1.14
CA ARG A 163 5.88 -14.85 0.17
C ARG A 163 4.45 -14.75 -0.36
N SER A 164 4.32 -14.83 -1.68
CA SER A 164 3.03 -15.05 -2.33
C SER A 164 2.65 -16.52 -2.19
N ASP A 165 1.37 -16.80 -1.97
CA ASP A 165 0.82 -18.17 -2.07
C ASP A 165 0.73 -18.66 -3.53
N GLN A 166 1.04 -17.78 -4.49
CA GLN A 166 0.98 -17.99 -5.95
C GLN A 166 -0.40 -18.37 -6.47
N ARG A 167 -1.45 -18.22 -5.65
CA ARG A 167 -2.83 -18.53 -6.02
C ARG A 167 -3.60 -17.22 -6.21
N PRO A 168 -4.07 -16.91 -7.42
CA PRO A 168 -5.01 -15.81 -7.59
C PRO A 168 -6.40 -16.22 -7.08
N TYR A 169 -6.99 -15.37 -6.25
CA TYR A 169 -8.38 -15.46 -5.81
C TYR A 169 -9.23 -14.61 -6.73
N PHE A 170 -10.23 -15.18 -7.38
CA PHE A 170 -11.09 -14.46 -8.32
C PHE A 170 -12.52 -14.40 -7.80
N SER A 171 -13.10 -13.20 -7.85
CA SER A 171 -14.49 -12.92 -7.54
C SER A 171 -15.16 -12.30 -8.76
N ASP A 172 -16.19 -12.94 -9.30
CA ASP A 172 -17.02 -12.36 -10.36
C ASP A 172 -18.10 -11.41 -9.79
N ALA A 173 -18.35 -11.46 -8.48
CA ALA A 173 -19.22 -10.53 -7.76
C ALA A 173 -18.51 -9.24 -7.30
N GLY A 174 -17.17 -9.17 -7.40
CA GLY A 174 -16.38 -7.96 -7.19
C GLY A 174 -15.78 -7.77 -5.79
N SER A 175 -15.75 -8.80 -4.94
CA SER A 175 -15.13 -8.73 -3.61
C SER A 175 -14.19 -9.91 -3.32
N VAL A 176 -12.94 -9.54 -3.02
CA VAL A 176 -11.91 -10.42 -2.43
C VAL A 176 -11.33 -9.65 -1.25
N THR A 177 -11.43 -10.17 -0.04
CA THR A 177 -11.11 -9.45 1.22
C THR A 177 -10.31 -10.33 2.18
N LEU A 178 -9.76 -9.72 3.23
CA LEU A 178 -9.13 -10.42 4.35
C LEU A 178 -9.96 -10.19 5.61
N ASP A 179 -10.34 -11.26 6.29
CA ASP A 179 -11.07 -11.19 7.56
C ASP A 179 -10.71 -12.34 8.50
N ASP A 180 -10.83 -12.13 9.81
CA ASP A 180 -10.58 -13.17 10.84
C ASP A 180 -11.92 -13.82 11.18
N VAL A 181 -12.28 -14.86 10.43
CA VAL A 181 -13.63 -15.44 10.39
C VAL A 181 -13.84 -16.42 11.54
N ASP A 182 -12.80 -17.18 11.90
CA ASP A 182 -12.85 -18.17 12.97
C ASP A 182 -12.38 -17.66 14.34
N GLY A 183 -11.83 -16.45 14.40
CA GLY A 183 -11.45 -15.75 15.63
C GLY A 183 -10.12 -16.22 16.22
N ASP A 184 -9.26 -16.88 15.43
CA ASP A 184 -7.96 -17.37 15.87
C ASP A 184 -6.82 -16.31 15.76
N ALA A 185 -7.16 -15.09 15.33
CA ALA A 185 -6.24 -13.98 15.06
C ALA A 185 -5.29 -14.18 13.86
N VAL A 186 -5.66 -15.08 12.95
CA VAL A 186 -5.10 -15.25 11.61
C VAL A 186 -6.22 -14.93 10.62
N PRO A 187 -5.99 -14.05 9.63
CA PRO A 187 -7.04 -13.74 8.67
C PRO A 187 -7.15 -14.81 7.59
N GLU A 188 -8.37 -15.09 7.17
CA GLU A 188 -8.73 -15.85 5.98
C GLU A 188 -8.92 -14.94 4.77
N VAL A 189 -8.86 -15.52 3.58
CA VAL A 189 -9.28 -14.88 2.33
C VAL A 189 -10.76 -15.16 2.10
N VAL A 190 -11.57 -14.11 2.03
CA VAL A 190 -13.00 -14.20 1.71
C VAL A 190 -13.23 -13.78 0.27
N VAL A 191 -13.80 -14.67 -0.53
CA VAL A 191 -14.10 -14.48 -1.95
C VAL A 191 -15.61 -14.55 -2.15
N VAL A 192 -16.21 -13.52 -2.75
CA VAL A 192 -17.64 -13.54 -3.08
C VAL A 192 -17.83 -13.96 -4.53
N SER A 193 -18.67 -14.95 -4.80
CA SER A 193 -18.94 -15.46 -6.14
C SER A 193 -20.45 -15.63 -6.37
N HIS A 194 -20.88 -15.52 -7.62
CA HIS A 194 -22.23 -15.95 -8.00
C HIS A 194 -22.30 -17.48 -8.02
N ASP A 195 -23.37 -18.04 -7.45
CA ASP A 195 -23.69 -19.45 -7.49
C ASP A 195 -24.32 -19.80 -8.85
N CYS A 196 -23.47 -20.22 -9.78
CA CYS A 196 -23.86 -20.45 -11.17
C CYS A 196 -24.11 -21.93 -11.49
N SER A 197 -24.33 -22.79 -10.48
CA SER A 197 -24.55 -24.23 -10.69
C SER A 197 -25.78 -24.54 -11.56
N ASP A 198 -26.80 -23.69 -11.48
CA ASP A 198 -28.13 -23.92 -12.06
C ASP A 198 -28.42 -23.03 -13.29
N VAL A 199 -27.40 -22.40 -13.88
CA VAL A 199 -27.57 -21.47 -15.01
C VAL A 199 -26.70 -21.80 -16.23
N ASP A 200 -27.26 -21.62 -17.42
CA ASP A 200 -26.62 -22.04 -18.68
C ASP A 200 -25.88 -20.91 -19.42
N SER A 201 -25.73 -19.72 -18.83
CA SER A 201 -25.05 -18.60 -19.49
C SER A 201 -24.35 -17.65 -18.53
N VAL A 202 -23.29 -17.01 -19.01
CA VAL A 202 -22.55 -15.95 -18.27
C VAL A 202 -23.48 -14.79 -17.88
N ALA A 203 -24.46 -14.46 -18.73
CA ALA A 203 -25.41 -13.39 -18.43
C ALA A 203 -26.35 -13.77 -17.29
N ALA A 204 -26.86 -15.01 -17.27
CA ALA A 204 -27.71 -15.50 -16.19
C ALA A 204 -26.93 -15.68 -14.87
N CYS A 205 -25.66 -16.09 -14.96
CA CYS A 205 -24.74 -16.22 -13.83
C CYS A 205 -24.57 -14.90 -13.06
N ARG A 206 -24.46 -13.77 -13.76
CA ARG A 206 -24.37 -12.43 -13.14
C ARG A 206 -25.63 -11.98 -12.38
N GLU A 207 -26.74 -12.69 -12.52
CA GLU A 207 -28.00 -12.42 -11.83
C GLU A 207 -28.32 -13.52 -10.80
N ALA A 208 -27.46 -14.53 -10.65
CA ALA A 208 -27.65 -15.62 -9.71
C ALA A 208 -27.44 -15.13 -8.25
N PRO A 209 -27.92 -15.86 -7.25
CA PRO A 209 -27.53 -15.61 -5.86
C PRO A 209 -26.00 -15.66 -5.69
N VAL A 210 -25.48 -14.98 -4.68
CA VAL A 210 -24.06 -15.00 -4.34
C VAL A 210 -23.81 -15.73 -3.02
N LEU A 211 -22.62 -16.25 -2.86
CA LEU A 211 -22.11 -16.79 -1.60
C LEU A 211 -20.71 -16.25 -1.35
N ALA A 212 -20.21 -16.41 -0.12
CA ALA A 212 -18.83 -16.13 0.23
C ALA A 212 -18.10 -17.45 0.52
N GLU A 213 -17.02 -17.70 -0.20
CA GLU A 213 -16.08 -18.80 0.04
C GLU A 213 -14.92 -18.28 0.90
N VAL A 214 -14.59 -19.01 1.95
CA VAL A 214 -13.53 -18.65 2.90
C VAL A 214 -12.37 -19.64 2.76
N PHE A 215 -11.17 -19.11 2.57
CA PHE A 215 -9.94 -19.87 2.42
C PHE A 215 -8.92 -19.51 3.50
N ASP A 216 -8.26 -20.51 4.05
CA ASP A 216 -7.11 -20.30 4.93
C ASP A 216 -5.89 -19.76 4.13
N LEU A 217 -4.84 -19.32 4.84
CA LEU A 217 -3.63 -18.79 4.22
C LEU A 217 -2.82 -19.81 3.40
N SER A 218 -3.14 -21.11 3.50
CA SER A 218 -2.57 -22.17 2.67
C SER A 218 -3.40 -22.46 1.41
N GLY A 219 -4.54 -21.78 1.26
CA GLY A 219 -5.50 -21.97 0.18
C GLY A 219 -6.50 -23.10 0.43
N GLY A 220 -6.50 -23.71 1.61
CA GLY A 220 -7.50 -24.70 2.02
C GLY A 220 -8.85 -24.02 2.22
N THR A 221 -9.94 -24.70 1.82
CA THR A 221 -11.29 -24.19 2.05
C THR A 221 -11.69 -24.38 3.51
N VAL A 222 -12.04 -23.29 4.18
CA VAL A 222 -12.59 -23.28 5.55
C VAL A 222 -14.09 -23.57 5.50
N GLY A 223 -14.81 -22.90 4.60
CA GLY A 223 -16.24 -23.07 4.41
C GLY A 223 -16.85 -22.04 3.48
N CYS A 224 -18.16 -22.17 3.27
CA CYS A 224 -18.97 -21.27 2.47
C CYS A 224 -20.12 -20.73 3.30
N THR A 225 -20.56 -19.50 3.04
CA THR A 225 -21.83 -19.01 3.58
C THR A 225 -23.02 -19.64 2.84
N GLY A 226 -24.23 -19.40 3.34
CA GLY A 226 -25.45 -19.62 2.55
C GLY A 226 -25.52 -18.68 1.34
N THR A 227 -26.49 -18.88 0.45
CA THR A 227 -26.68 -18.00 -0.70
C THR A 227 -27.51 -16.76 -0.34
N TYR A 228 -27.17 -15.64 -0.99
CA TYR A 228 -27.78 -14.34 -0.81
C TYR A 228 -28.28 -13.82 -2.17
N GLY A 229 -29.45 -13.18 -2.20
CA GLY A 229 -30.04 -12.74 -3.47
C GLY A 229 -29.27 -11.64 -4.21
N SER A 230 -28.29 -11.00 -3.58
CA SER A 230 -27.38 -10.03 -4.21
C SER A 230 -26.16 -9.77 -3.31
N PRO A 231 -25.04 -9.26 -3.87
CA PRO A 231 -23.85 -8.91 -3.08
C PRO A 231 -24.12 -7.96 -1.90
N GLY A 232 -24.99 -6.97 -2.10
CA GLY A 232 -25.34 -6.01 -1.05
C GLY A 232 -26.13 -6.58 0.12
N SER A 233 -26.51 -7.87 0.07
CA SER A 233 -27.16 -8.57 1.18
C SER A 233 -26.15 -9.23 2.14
N LEU A 234 -24.87 -9.32 1.74
CA LEU A 234 -23.78 -9.77 2.62
C LEU A 234 -23.44 -8.67 3.64
N ARG A 235 -23.16 -9.07 4.87
CA ARG A 235 -22.70 -8.14 5.92
C ARG A 235 -21.36 -7.52 5.52
N GLY A 236 -21.19 -6.23 5.76
CA GLY A 236 -19.93 -5.51 5.48
C GLY A 236 -19.68 -5.11 4.02
N TRP A 237 -20.56 -5.47 3.08
CA TRP A 237 -20.36 -5.20 1.65
C TRP A 237 -19.87 -3.76 1.34
N PRO A 238 -18.80 -3.58 0.54
CA PRO A 238 -18.03 -4.58 -0.21
C PRO A 238 -16.88 -5.25 0.56
N GLU A 239 -16.53 -4.77 1.76
CA GLU A 239 -15.54 -5.40 2.64
C GLU A 239 -16.28 -6.43 3.51
N VAL A 240 -16.65 -7.55 2.89
CA VAL A 240 -17.51 -8.56 3.51
C VAL A 240 -16.93 -9.04 4.83
N ASP A 241 -17.80 -9.08 5.83
CA ASP A 241 -17.54 -9.56 7.18
C ASP A 241 -18.30 -10.88 7.31
N VAL A 242 -17.57 -11.98 7.52
CA VAL A 242 -18.13 -13.32 7.68
C VAL A 242 -17.83 -13.81 9.08
N GLU A 243 -18.84 -14.37 9.74
CA GLU A 243 -18.70 -14.96 11.06
C GLU A 243 -18.68 -16.48 10.94
N SER A 244 -17.87 -17.16 11.75
CA SER A 244 -17.73 -18.63 11.73
C SER A 244 -19.05 -19.42 11.78
N TYR A 245 -20.09 -18.92 12.45
CA TYR A 245 -21.39 -19.62 12.51
C TYR A 245 -22.17 -19.58 11.19
N GLU A 246 -21.79 -18.71 10.26
CA GLU A 246 -22.40 -18.61 8.93
C GLU A 246 -21.80 -19.65 7.97
N LEU A 247 -20.67 -20.26 8.34
CA LEU A 247 -19.96 -21.21 7.50
C LEU A 247 -20.58 -22.61 7.54
N MET A 248 -20.73 -23.18 6.35
CA MET A 248 -21.06 -24.57 6.11
C MET A 248 -20.06 -25.18 5.11
N ALA A 249 -20.12 -26.50 4.93
CA ALA A 249 -19.33 -27.15 3.88
C ALA A 249 -19.74 -26.59 2.51
N CYS A 250 -18.75 -26.22 1.69
CA CYS A 250 -18.98 -25.82 0.31
C CYS A 250 -19.52 -27.00 -0.52
N SER A 251 -20.47 -26.73 -1.42
CA SER A 251 -21.16 -27.72 -2.26
C SER A 251 -20.73 -27.64 -3.71
#